data_AF-A0A7Y8CHB9-F1
#
_entry.id   AF-A0A7Y8CHB9-F1
#
_cell.length_a   1.000
_cell.length_b   1.000
_cell.length_c   1.000
_cell.angle_alpha   90.00
_cell.angle_beta   90.00
_cell.angle_gamma   90.00
#
_symmetry.space_group_name_H-M   'P 1'
#
loop_
_entity.id
_entity.type
_entity.pdbx_description
1 polymer ?
#
loop_
_entity_poly.entity_id
_entity_poly.type
_entity_poly.pdbx_seq_one_letter_code
_entity_poly.pdbx_strand_id
1 'polypeptide(L)'
;TTFGADIDNFCNIDPVPAQLLDPAKLAPGVGDLTKVMVTRYREKTSATEVPPHCSMGFNQTWILLNNVLPVAKEKYGGFDPEAIRKAALDVDIPPGGTIQGYGVKFYP
;
A
#
# COMPACT_ATOMS: atom_id res chain seq x y z
N THR A 1 4.21 32.75 14.11
CA THR A 1 4.28 31.27 14.13
C THR A 1 5.22 30.83 13.02
N THR A 2 6.12 29.90 13.30
CA THR A 2 7.31 29.62 12.47
C THR A 2 7.01 28.87 11.16
N PHE A 3 5.81 28.31 11.00
CA PHE A 3 5.36 27.63 9.78
C PHE A 3 3.91 28.00 9.46
N GLY A 4 3.58 28.12 8.17
CA GLY A 4 2.23 28.43 7.65
C GLY A 4 1.47 27.17 7.20
N ALA A 5 0.34 27.34 6.49
CA ALA A 5 -0.51 26.23 6.03
C ALA A 5 0.21 25.23 5.10
N ASP A 6 1.36 25.60 4.54
CA ASP A 6 2.17 24.75 3.65
C ASP A 6 2.72 23.48 4.33
N ILE A 7 2.71 23.43 5.67
CA ILE A 7 3.10 22.24 6.43
C ILE A 7 1.89 21.39 6.88
N ASP A 8 0.66 21.80 6.55
CA ASP A 8 -0.52 21.01 6.89
C ASP A 8 -0.48 19.70 6.10
N ASN A 9 -0.53 18.58 6.83
CA ASN A 9 -0.35 17.21 6.32
C ASN A 9 1.07 16.88 5.84
N PHE A 10 2.08 17.69 6.21
CA PHE A 10 3.47 17.34 5.99
C PHE A 10 3.84 16.13 6.85
N CYS A 11 3.81 14.94 6.26
CA CYS A 11 4.13 13.70 6.93
C CYS A 11 5.66 13.56 7.02
N ASN A 12 6.23 13.83 8.20
CA ASN A 12 7.66 13.72 8.47
C ASN A 12 8.06 12.39 9.15
N ILE A 13 7.11 11.46 9.29
CA ILE A 13 7.31 10.14 9.90
C ILE A 13 7.13 9.08 8.83
N ASP A 14 8.17 8.26 8.64
CA ASP A 14 8.09 7.08 7.77
C ASP A 14 7.01 6.11 8.30
N PRO A 15 6.22 5.50 7.40
CA PRO A 15 5.32 4.42 7.80
C PRO A 15 6.06 3.31 8.53
N VAL A 16 5.45 2.78 9.59
CA VAL A 16 6.00 1.64 10.33
C VAL A 16 6.20 0.45 9.38
N PRO A 17 7.34 -0.29 9.47
CA PRO A 17 7.52 -1.54 8.73
C PRO A 17 6.35 -2.51 8.95
N ALA A 18 5.84 -3.09 7.87
CA ALA A 18 4.64 -3.95 7.93
C ALA A 18 4.76 -5.09 8.96
N GLN A 19 5.96 -5.65 9.16
CA GLN A 19 6.20 -6.74 10.10
C GLN A 19 6.06 -6.36 11.58
N LEU A 20 5.97 -5.05 11.90
CA LEU A 20 5.78 -4.57 13.28
C LEU A 20 4.30 -4.27 13.59
N LEU A 21 3.40 -4.38 12.60
CA LEU A 21 1.97 -4.25 12.82
C LEU A 21 1.40 -5.51 13.45
N ASP A 22 0.34 -5.35 14.26
CA ASP A 22 -0.41 -6.47 14.83
C ASP A 22 -1.30 -7.10 13.75
N PRO A 23 -0.99 -8.33 13.27
CA PRO A 23 -1.75 -8.95 12.19
C PRO A 23 -3.19 -9.30 12.60
N ALA A 24 -3.50 -9.40 13.89
CA ALA A 24 -4.85 -9.67 14.36
C ALA A 24 -5.81 -8.47 14.17
N LYS A 25 -5.26 -7.28 13.92
CA LYS A 25 -6.02 -6.05 13.63
C LYS A 25 -6.16 -5.76 12.14
N LEU A 26 -5.61 -6.62 11.28
CA LEU A 26 -5.66 -6.47 9.84
C LEU A 26 -6.75 -7.36 9.23
N ALA A 27 -7.15 -7.05 8.00
CA ALA A 27 -8.08 -7.89 7.26
C ALA A 27 -7.52 -9.31 7.06
N PRO A 28 -8.37 -10.35 6.96
CA PRO A 28 -7.93 -11.72 6.74
C PRO A 28 -6.97 -11.86 5.55
N GLY A 29 -5.89 -12.61 5.73
CA GLY A 29 -4.87 -12.84 4.70
C GLY A 29 -3.80 -11.75 4.56
N VAL A 30 -4.04 -10.53 5.05
CA VAL A 30 -3.04 -9.43 4.96
C VAL A 30 -1.79 -9.76 5.77
N GLY A 31 -1.94 -10.33 6.97
CA GLY A 31 -0.80 -10.75 7.79
C GLY A 31 0.04 -11.85 7.12
N ASP A 32 -0.59 -12.75 6.36
CA ASP A 32 0.13 -13.80 5.63
C ASP A 32 0.87 -13.23 4.41
N LEU A 33 0.29 -12.24 3.74
CA LEU A 33 0.95 -11.50 2.68
C LEU A 33 2.23 -10.80 3.19
N THR A 34 2.17 -10.17 4.37
CA THR A 34 3.35 -9.59 5.04
C THR A 34 4.42 -10.65 5.30
N LYS A 35 4.05 -11.84 5.80
CA LYS A 35 5.02 -12.93 6.03
C LYS A 35 5.69 -13.38 4.74
N VAL A 36 4.93 -13.50 3.64
CA VAL A 36 5.49 -13.87 2.32
C VAL A 36 6.50 -12.82 1.86
N MET A 37 6.16 -11.53 1.96
CA MET A 37 7.06 -10.43 1.60
C MET A 37 8.36 -10.49 2.41
N VAL A 38 8.27 -10.57 3.74
CA VAL A 38 9.44 -10.61 4.64
C VAL A 38 10.34 -11.82 4.34
N THR A 39 9.73 -12.99 4.19
CA THR A 39 10.46 -14.24 3.92
C THR A 39 11.24 -14.13 2.62
N ARG A 40 10.57 -13.77 1.52
CA ARG A 40 11.20 -13.65 0.20
C ARG A 40 12.24 -12.54 0.14
N TYR A 41 12.02 -11.43 0.84
CA TYR A 41 13.00 -10.35 0.90
C TYR A 41 14.29 -10.80 1.59
N ARG A 42 14.18 -11.45 2.75
CA ARG A 42 15.33 -11.97 3.49
C ARG A 42 16.09 -13.03 2.71
N GLU A 43 15.39 -13.97 2.08
CA GLU A 43 16.00 -14.99 1.21
C GLU A 43 16.78 -14.35 0.05
N LYS A 44 16.23 -13.30 -0.57
CA LYS A 44 16.85 -12.67 -1.74
C LYS A 44 18.04 -11.78 -1.39
N THR A 45 17.99 -11.09 -0.25
CA THR A 45 18.94 -10.03 0.10
C THR A 45 19.89 -10.41 1.21
N SER A 46 19.63 -11.51 1.93
CA SER A 46 20.30 -11.87 3.19
C SER A 46 20.22 -10.78 4.27
N ALA A 47 19.25 -9.86 4.16
CA ALA A 47 19.07 -8.81 5.15
C ALA A 47 18.61 -9.39 6.50
N THR A 48 19.25 -8.95 7.58
CA THR A 48 18.81 -9.23 8.95
C THR A 48 17.50 -8.49 9.25
N GLU A 49 17.47 -7.21 8.91
CA GLU A 49 16.30 -6.34 9.09
C GLU A 49 15.66 -5.98 7.75
N VAL A 50 14.32 -5.99 7.71
CA VAL A 50 13.56 -5.58 6.53
C VAL A 50 13.21 -4.09 6.66
N PRO A 51 13.75 -3.21 5.80
CA PRO A 51 13.52 -1.77 5.91
C PRO A 51 12.06 -1.41 5.60
N PRO A 52 11.50 -0.34 6.21
CA PRO A 52 10.12 0.08 5.96
C PRO A 52 9.81 0.31 4.48
N HIS A 53 10.77 0.85 3.73
CA HIS A 53 10.69 1.07 2.29
C HIS A 53 10.38 -0.20 1.48
N CYS A 54 10.78 -1.38 1.96
CA CYS A 54 10.38 -2.66 1.35
C CYS A 54 8.86 -2.85 1.43
N SER A 55 8.29 -2.66 2.62
CA SER A 55 6.84 -2.75 2.80
C SER A 55 6.09 -1.69 2.01
N MET A 56 6.60 -0.45 1.96
CA MET A 56 5.97 0.63 1.18
C MET A 56 5.93 0.29 -0.30
N GLY A 57 7.08 -0.09 -0.89
CA GLY A 57 7.14 -0.43 -2.32
C GLY A 57 6.28 -1.66 -2.66
N PHE A 58 6.30 -2.67 -1.80
CA PHE A 58 5.45 -3.85 -1.96
C PHE A 58 3.97 -3.48 -1.91
N ASN A 59 3.55 -2.70 -0.91
CA ASN A 59 2.16 -2.32 -0.69
C ASN A 59 1.58 -1.59 -1.91
N GLN A 60 2.26 -0.55 -2.39
CA GLN A 60 1.75 0.24 -3.53
C GLN A 60 1.69 -0.59 -4.81
N THR A 61 2.70 -1.44 -5.04
CA THR A 61 2.70 -2.34 -6.20
C THR A 61 1.56 -3.36 -6.10
N TRP A 62 1.33 -3.91 -4.90
CA TRP A 62 0.26 -4.87 -4.67
C TRP A 62 -1.12 -4.27 -4.95
N ILE A 63 -1.37 -3.05 -4.47
CA ILE A 63 -2.62 -2.31 -4.71
C ILE A 63 -2.81 -2.04 -6.21
N LEU A 64 -1.76 -1.57 -6.90
CA LEU A 64 -1.84 -1.35 -8.34
C LEU A 64 -2.23 -2.64 -9.07
N LEU A 65 -1.49 -3.73 -8.83
CA LEU A 65 -1.66 -4.98 -9.57
C LEU A 65 -2.95 -5.74 -9.24
N ASN A 66 -3.40 -5.72 -7.99
CA ASN A 66 -4.52 -6.56 -7.52
C ASN A 66 -5.82 -5.79 -7.29
N ASN A 67 -5.79 -4.47 -7.17
CA ASN A 67 -6.98 -3.66 -6.89
C ASN A 67 -7.29 -2.68 -8.03
N VAL A 68 -6.28 -2.00 -8.60
CA VAL A 68 -6.51 -0.98 -9.63
C VAL A 68 -6.58 -1.60 -11.03
N LEU A 69 -5.57 -2.36 -11.44
CA LEU A 69 -5.51 -2.90 -12.81
C LEU A 69 -6.69 -3.83 -13.14
N PRO A 70 -7.19 -4.69 -12.23
CA PRO A 70 -8.39 -5.48 -12.51
C PRO A 70 -9.61 -4.61 -12.83
N VAL A 71 -9.83 -3.55 -12.05
CA VAL A 71 -10.92 -2.58 -12.28
C VAL A 71 -10.73 -1.83 -13.60
N ALA A 72 -9.50 -1.41 -13.93
CA ALA A 72 -9.19 -0.76 -15.20
C ALA A 72 -9.56 -1.63 -16.40
N LYS A 73 -9.16 -2.91 -16.36
CA LYS A 73 -9.47 -3.89 -17.41
C LYS A 73 -10.97 -4.17 -17.52
N GLU A 74 -11.62 -4.42 -16.38
CA GLU A 74 -13.00 -4.92 -16.37
C GLU A 74 -14.05 -3.82 -16.58
N LYS A 75 -13.84 -2.62 -16.01
CA LYS A 75 -14.80 -1.52 -16.05
C LYS A 75 -14.48 -0.46 -17.10
N TYR A 76 -13.18 -0.23 -17.36
CA TYR A 76 -12.73 0.86 -18.24
C TYR A 76 -12.08 0.39 -19.55
N GLY A 77 -12.05 -0.93 -19.78
CA GLY A 77 -11.75 -1.53 -21.07
C GLY A 77 -10.25 -1.62 -21.41
N GLY A 78 -9.34 -1.33 -20.47
CA GLY A 78 -7.92 -1.40 -20.76
C GLY A 78 -7.02 -0.83 -19.67
N PHE A 79 -5.78 -0.54 -20.05
CA PHE A 79 -4.72 -0.05 -19.17
C PHE A 79 -4.12 1.28 -19.65
N ASP A 80 -4.84 2.04 -20.47
CA ASP A 80 -4.42 3.39 -20.79
C ASP A 80 -4.44 4.28 -19.53
N PRO A 81 -3.73 5.43 -19.54
CA PRO A 81 -3.64 6.29 -18.37
C PRO A 81 -4.99 6.74 -17.81
N GLU A 82 -5.99 6.97 -18.66
CA GLU A 82 -7.30 7.45 -18.21
C GLU A 82 -8.13 6.31 -17.61
N ALA A 83 -8.04 5.10 -18.16
CA ALA A 83 -8.62 3.90 -17.57
C ALA A 83 -8.04 3.61 -16.18
N ILE A 84 -6.71 3.71 -16.02
CA ILE A 84 -6.03 3.51 -14.72
C ILE A 84 -6.43 4.60 -13.73
N ARG A 85 -6.48 5.88 -14.14
CA ARG A 85 -6.88 6.99 -13.28
C ARG A 85 -8.30 6.80 -12.75
N LYS A 86 -9.25 6.45 -13.62
CA LYS A 86 -10.64 6.18 -13.21
C LYS A 86 -10.74 4.96 -12.30
N ALA A 87 -10.01 3.89 -12.62
CA ALA A 87 -9.95 2.69 -11.78
C ALA A 87 -9.39 2.97 -10.39
N ALA A 88 -8.35 3.82 -10.28
CA ALA A 88 -7.82 4.22 -8.99
C ALA A 88 -8.86 4.98 -8.15
N LEU A 89 -9.62 5.90 -8.76
CA LEU A 89 -10.70 6.62 -8.06
C LEU A 89 -11.85 5.72 -7.58
N ASP A 90 -12.04 4.56 -8.21
CA ASP A 90 -13.03 3.57 -7.78
C ASP A 90 -12.55 2.66 -6.64
N VAL A 91 -11.23 2.56 -6.42
CA VAL A 91 -10.68 1.69 -5.36
C VAL A 91 -10.95 2.30 -3.99
N ASP A 92 -11.64 1.54 -3.15
CA ASP A 92 -11.93 1.89 -1.74
C ASP A 92 -11.57 0.69 -0.86
N ILE A 93 -10.37 0.73 -0.27
CA ILE A 93 -9.87 -0.27 0.67
C ILE A 93 -10.01 0.30 2.08
N PRO A 94 -10.74 -0.35 3.00
CA PRO A 94 -10.89 0.16 4.36
C PRO A 94 -9.56 0.10 5.13
N PRO A 95 -9.42 0.88 6.22
CA PRO A 95 -8.32 0.72 7.17
C PRO A 95 -8.15 -0.73 7.62
N GLY A 96 -6.89 -1.19 7.73
CA GLY A 96 -6.52 -2.58 7.99
C GLY A 96 -6.53 -3.48 6.75
N GLY A 97 -7.00 -2.99 5.60
CA GLY A 97 -7.06 -3.75 4.34
C GLY A 97 -5.74 -3.85 3.57
N THR A 98 -4.67 -3.21 4.05
CA THR A 98 -3.34 -3.24 3.40
C THR A 98 -2.26 -3.69 4.37
N ILE A 99 -1.10 -4.11 3.85
CA ILE A 99 0.03 -4.55 4.70
C ILE A 99 0.63 -3.40 5.53
N GLN A 100 0.29 -2.15 5.20
CA GLN A 100 0.72 -0.96 5.93
C GLN A 100 -0.31 -0.49 6.98
N GLY A 101 -1.41 -1.22 7.15
CA GLY A 101 -2.44 -0.95 8.16
C GLY A 101 -3.41 0.19 7.81
N TYR A 102 -3.03 1.14 6.96
CA TYR A 102 -3.97 2.13 6.43
C TYR A 102 -4.83 1.56 5.29
N GLY A 103 -5.93 2.25 5.00
CA GLY A 103 -6.79 2.00 3.83
C GLY A 103 -6.35 2.78 2.60
N VAL A 104 -7.07 2.64 1.49
CA VAL A 104 -6.77 3.32 0.22
C VAL A 104 -8.05 3.92 -0.33
N LYS A 105 -8.01 5.23 -0.57
CA LYS A 105 -9.04 5.97 -1.29
C LYS A 105 -8.41 7.15 -2.00
N PHE A 106 -8.60 7.23 -3.31
CA PHE A 106 -8.06 8.32 -4.12
C PHE A 106 -9.12 9.42 -4.29
N TYR A 107 -8.69 10.67 -4.21
CA TYR A 107 -9.53 11.85 -4.41
C TYR A 107 -9.16 12.53 -5.75
N PRO A 108 -10.15 13.12 -6.44
CA PRO A 108 -9.96 13.74 -7.75
C PRO A 108 -9.12 15.01 -7.74
#